data_AF-A0A6F8ZJK7-F1
#
_entry.id   AF-A0A6F8ZJK7-F1
#
_cell.length_a   1.000
_cell.length_b   1.000
_cell.length_c   1.000
_cell.angle_alpha   90.00
_cell.angle_beta   90.00
_cell.angle_gamma   90.00
#
_symmetry.space_group_name_H-M   'P 1'
#
loop_
_entity.id
_entity.type
_entity.pdbx_description
1 polymer ?
#
loop_
_entity_poly.entity_id
_entity_poly.type
_entity_poly.pdbx_seq_one_letter_code
_entity_poly.pdbx_strand_id
1 'polypeptide(L)'
;MTVARDASDLEYWRAFFQEHPLAYQVLKHTWTYGPDTPTIIRKRLLGHRSGVGVEVIREAYALLLEAGLVERMPGKELDRNQLTSSVKKTLKRRAKYHTPRKTHTYYRLSRTGELVARALIHAEG
;
A
#
# COMPACT_ATOMS: atom_id res chain seq x y z
N MET A 1 3.69 -7.49 20.60
CA MET A 1 3.00 -6.31 21.16
C MET A 1 3.81 -5.10 20.77
N THR A 2 3.24 -4.15 20.03
CA THR A 2 3.27 -2.69 20.26
C THR A 2 2.21 -2.11 19.31
N VAL A 3 0.98 -1.98 19.82
CA VAL A 3 -0.10 -1.18 19.22
C VAL A 3 0.27 0.27 19.52
N ALA A 4 0.22 1.21 18.58
CA ALA A 4 0.47 2.64 18.81
C ALA A 4 -0.09 3.04 20.19
N ARG A 5 0.80 3.40 21.15
CA ARG A 5 0.45 3.43 22.58
C ARG A 5 0.14 4.81 23.13
N ASP A 6 0.22 5.86 22.33
CA ASP A 6 -0.05 7.22 22.82
C ASP A 6 -0.74 8.11 21.77
N ALA A 7 -1.44 9.14 22.26
CA ALA A 7 -2.04 10.17 21.42
C ALA A 7 -0.97 10.95 20.64
N SER A 8 0.26 11.02 21.17
CA SER A 8 1.43 11.62 20.52
C SER A 8 1.82 10.91 19.23
N ASP A 9 1.76 9.57 19.18
CA ASP A 9 2.00 8.81 17.95
C ASP A 9 0.96 9.19 16.88
N LEU A 10 -0.32 9.31 17.27
CA LEU A 10 -1.39 9.62 16.32
C LEU A 10 -1.28 11.05 15.76
N GLU A 11 -0.97 12.03 16.61
CA GLU A 11 -0.74 13.41 16.19
C GLU A 11 0.49 13.52 15.28
N TYR A 12 1.58 12.82 15.61
CA TYR A 12 2.75 12.71 14.75
C TYR A 12 2.37 12.18 13.37
N TRP A 13 1.64 11.06 13.30
CA TRP A 13 1.24 10.49 12.01
C TRP A 13 0.28 11.41 11.24
N ARG A 14 -0.62 12.12 11.92
CA ARG A 14 -1.49 13.12 11.28
C ARG A 14 -0.67 14.26 10.65
N ALA A 15 0.29 14.81 11.39
CA ALA A 15 1.17 15.86 10.88
C ALA A 15 1.99 15.36 9.68
N PHE A 16 2.61 14.19 9.80
CA PHE A 16 3.35 13.54 8.71
C PHE A 16 2.49 13.38 7.45
N PHE A 17 1.26 12.89 7.60
CA PHE A 17 0.36 12.68 6.46
C PHE A 17 -0.28 13.96 5.90
N GLN A 18 -0.35 15.01 6.70
CA GLN A 18 -0.74 16.34 6.24
C GLN A 18 0.34 16.92 5.31
N GLU A 19 1.62 16.71 5.62
CA GLU A 19 2.75 17.09 4.75
C GLU A 19 2.91 16.16 3.54
N HIS A 20 2.48 14.90 3.67
CA HIS A 20 2.61 13.87 2.64
C HIS A 20 1.26 13.22 2.25
N PRO A 21 0.34 14.00 1.65
CA PRO A 21 -1.03 13.53 1.40
C PRO A 21 -1.10 12.33 0.44
N LEU A 22 -0.17 12.21 -0.51
CA LEU A 22 -0.12 11.06 -1.40
C LEU A 22 0.31 9.79 -0.65
N ALA A 23 1.28 9.89 0.27
CA ALA A 23 1.69 8.75 1.10
C ALA A 23 0.51 8.24 1.93
N TYR A 24 -0.32 9.15 2.45
CA TYR A 24 -1.55 8.78 3.15
C TYR A 24 -2.54 8.03 2.25
N GLN A 25 -2.79 8.55 1.04
CA GLN A 25 -3.68 7.88 0.08
C GLN A 25 -3.17 6.48 -0.30
N VAL A 26 -1.86 6.32 -0.46
CA VAL A 26 -1.22 5.03 -0.75
C VAL A 26 -1.35 4.06 0.43
N LEU A 27 -1.12 4.53 1.67
CA LEU A 27 -1.36 3.75 2.88
C LEU A 27 -2.81 3.27 2.95
N LYS A 28 -3.77 4.20 2.80
CA LYS A 28 -5.22 3.92 2.82
C LYS A 28 -5.61 2.93 1.73
N HIS A 29 -5.08 3.08 0.51
CA HIS A 29 -5.33 2.12 -0.56
C HIS A 29 -4.80 0.72 -0.21
N THR A 30 -3.58 0.65 0.33
CA THR A 30 -2.95 -0.63 0.70
C THR A 30 -3.70 -1.32 1.84
N TRP A 31 -4.23 -0.54 2.80
CA TRP A 31 -5.15 -1.04 3.83
C TRP A 31 -6.45 -1.59 3.23
N THR A 32 -7.12 -0.84 2.36
CA THR A 32 -8.43 -1.23 1.81
C THR A 32 -8.35 -2.39 0.82
N TYR A 33 -7.32 -2.43 -0.03
CA TYR A 33 -7.25 -3.35 -1.17
C TYR A 33 -6.10 -4.36 -1.08
N GLY A 34 -5.28 -4.29 -0.04
CA GLY A 34 -4.15 -5.16 0.17
C GLY A 34 -2.91 -4.78 -0.65
N PRO A 35 -1.91 -5.67 -0.71
CA PRO A 35 -0.61 -5.38 -1.30
C PRO A 35 -0.67 -5.04 -2.78
N ASP A 36 0.10 -4.05 -3.20
CA ASP A 36 0.10 -3.58 -4.59
C ASP A 36 1.47 -3.08 -5.08
N THR A 37 1.52 -2.63 -6.33
CA THR A 37 2.70 -2.07 -6.98
C THR A 37 2.46 -0.62 -7.42
N PRO A 38 3.50 0.24 -7.50
CA PRO A 38 3.36 1.63 -7.95
C PRO A 38 2.63 1.78 -9.29
N THR A 39 2.89 0.87 -10.25
CA THR A 39 2.26 0.89 -11.58
C THR A 39 0.76 0.64 -11.53
N ILE A 40 0.32 -0.19 -10.60
CA ILE A 40 -1.10 -0.49 -10.44
C ILE A 40 -1.77 0.63 -9.63
N ILE A 41 -1.16 1.09 -8.53
CA ILE A 41 -1.63 2.25 -7.75
C ILE A 41 -1.92 3.44 -8.66
N ARG A 42 -1.01 3.76 -9.60
CA ARG A 42 -1.24 4.82 -10.60
C ARG A 42 -2.61 4.72 -11.29
N LYS A 43 -3.03 3.51 -11.61
CA LYS A 43 -4.24 3.23 -12.39
C LYS A 43 -5.50 3.15 -11.54
N ARG A 44 -5.39 2.87 -10.24
CA ARG A 44 -6.54 2.55 -9.39
C ARG A 44 -6.44 3.04 -7.94
N LEU A 45 -5.62 4.07 -7.66
CA LEU A 45 -5.52 4.68 -6.33
C LEU A 45 -6.92 5.01 -5.81
N LEU A 46 -7.25 4.47 -4.64
CA LEU A 46 -8.58 4.52 -4.03
C LEU A 46 -9.75 4.27 -5.00
N GLY A 47 -9.59 3.30 -5.92
CA GLY A 47 -10.61 2.89 -6.89
C GLY A 47 -10.62 3.66 -8.21
N HIS A 48 -9.79 4.70 -8.37
CA HIS A 48 -9.84 5.61 -9.51
C HIS A 48 -8.45 5.83 -10.15
N ARG A 49 -8.42 6.34 -11.38
CA ARG A 49 -7.14 6.71 -12.01
C ARG A 49 -6.61 7.97 -11.33
N SER A 50 -5.43 7.86 -10.70
CA SER A 50 -4.84 8.94 -9.89
C SER A 50 -4.43 10.18 -10.69
N GLY A 51 -4.08 10.04 -11.98
CA GLY A 51 -3.41 11.09 -12.74
C GLY A 51 -1.94 11.33 -12.35
N VAL A 52 -1.47 10.66 -11.28
CA VAL A 52 -0.13 10.83 -10.72
C VAL A 52 0.91 10.01 -11.49
N GLY A 53 2.11 10.57 -11.62
CA GLY A 53 3.27 9.88 -12.21
C GLY A 53 3.67 8.66 -11.40
N VAL A 54 4.17 7.61 -12.07
CA VAL A 54 4.58 6.38 -11.37
C VAL A 54 5.77 6.60 -10.44
N GLU A 55 6.67 7.53 -10.77
CA GLU A 55 7.82 7.87 -9.92
C GLU A 55 7.39 8.62 -8.65
N VAL A 56 6.42 9.54 -8.73
CA VAL A 56 5.85 10.21 -7.54
C VAL A 56 5.18 9.21 -6.60
N ILE A 57 4.55 8.17 -7.13
CA ILE A 57 4.00 7.07 -6.32
C ILE A 57 5.12 6.23 -5.69
N ARG A 58 6.27 6.07 -6.36
CA ARG A 58 7.42 5.38 -5.77
C ARG A 58 8.03 6.19 -4.63
N GLU A 59 8.11 7.51 -4.76
CA GLU A 59 8.52 8.41 -3.68
C GLU A 59 7.58 8.30 -2.48
N ALA A 60 6.26 8.27 -2.71
CA ALA A 60 5.30 8.02 -1.64
C ALA A 60 5.52 6.66 -0.94
N TYR A 61 5.80 5.61 -1.70
CA TYR A 61 6.18 4.31 -1.10
C TYR A 61 7.54 4.34 -0.39
N ALA A 62 8.50 5.16 -0.85
CA ALA A 62 9.79 5.32 -0.20
C ALA A 62 9.62 5.96 1.18
N LEU A 63 8.82 7.03 1.29
CA LEU A 63 8.48 7.65 2.57
C LEU A 63 7.82 6.65 3.53
N LEU A 64 6.87 5.85 3.05
CA LEU A 64 6.23 4.82 3.89
C LEU A 64 7.18 3.70 4.31
N LEU A 65 8.18 3.36 3.48
CA LEU A 65 9.21 2.38 3.81
C LEU A 65 10.16 2.91 4.89
N GLU A 66 10.62 4.15 4.73
CA GLU A 66 11.50 4.84 5.68
C GLU A 66 10.80 5.01 7.03
N ALA A 67 9.50 5.31 7.01
CA ALA A 67 8.64 5.36 8.19
C ALA A 67 8.31 3.97 8.80
N GLY A 68 8.74 2.87 8.17
CA GLY A 68 8.47 1.50 8.64
C GLY A 68 7.00 1.08 8.57
N LEU A 69 6.17 1.77 7.80
CA LEU A 69 4.73 1.53 7.67
C LEU A 69 4.39 0.51 6.58
N VAL A 70 5.27 0.35 5.60
CA VAL A 70 5.15 -0.69 4.57
C VAL A 70 6.42 -1.51 4.49
N GLU A 71 6.33 -2.67 3.86
CA GLU A 71 7.47 -3.53 3.57
C GLU A 71 7.40 -4.08 2.14
N ARG A 72 8.57 -4.37 1.58
CA ARG A 72 8.71 -4.94 0.25
C ARG A 72 8.51 -6.45 0.30
N MET A 73 7.71 -6.98 -0.60
CA MET A 73 7.50 -8.40 -0.78
C MET A 73 7.75 -8.80 -2.24
N PRO A 74 8.61 -9.78 -2.51
CA PRO A 74 8.77 -10.27 -3.87
C PRO A 74 7.50 -11.02 -4.29
N GLY A 75 7.07 -10.87 -5.55
CA GLY A 75 5.84 -11.48 -6.05
C GLY A 75 5.72 -13.01 -5.93
N LYS A 76 6.81 -13.72 -5.60
CA LYS A 76 6.83 -15.16 -5.29
C LYS A 76 6.29 -15.48 -3.89
N GLU A 77 6.41 -14.55 -2.95
CA GLU A 77 5.98 -14.65 -1.54
C GLU A 77 4.56 -14.08 -1.32
N LEU A 78 3.96 -13.54 -2.39
CA LEU A 78 2.62 -13.01 -2.38
C LEU A 78 1.59 -14.13 -2.19
N ASP A 79 0.99 -14.22 -1.00
CA ASP A 79 -0.11 -15.13 -0.73
C ASP A 79 -1.32 -14.77 -1.61
N ARG A 80 -1.61 -15.64 -2.57
CA ARG A 80 -2.68 -15.43 -3.56
C ARG A 80 -4.07 -15.44 -2.94
N ASN A 81 -4.24 -15.99 -1.74
CA ASN A 81 -5.52 -16.02 -1.06
C ASN A 81 -5.89 -14.64 -0.52
N GLN A 82 -4.89 -13.84 -0.10
CA GLN A 82 -5.05 -12.46 0.38
C GLN A 82 -5.20 -11.40 -0.71
N LEU A 83 -5.13 -11.80 -1.99
CA LEU A 83 -5.24 -10.87 -3.11
C LEU A 83 -6.69 -10.53 -3.44
N THR A 84 -6.94 -9.25 -3.73
CA THR A 84 -8.23 -8.80 -4.29
C THR A 84 -8.52 -9.50 -5.62
N SER A 85 -9.82 -9.69 -5.91
CA SER A 85 -10.33 -10.34 -7.11
C SER A 85 -9.74 -9.76 -8.42
N SER A 86 -9.43 -8.47 -8.45
CA SER A 86 -8.81 -7.77 -9.58
C SER A 86 -7.33 -8.17 -9.80
N VAL A 87 -6.58 -8.40 -8.73
CA VAL A 87 -5.21 -8.93 -8.82
C VAL A 87 -5.24 -10.40 -9.24
N LYS A 88 -6.18 -11.19 -8.70
CA LYS A 88 -6.41 -12.59 -9.10
C LYS A 88 -6.71 -12.72 -10.60
N LYS A 89 -7.58 -11.87 -11.18
CA LYS A 89 -7.84 -11.84 -12.64
C LYS A 89 -6.59 -11.54 -13.47
N THR A 90 -5.76 -10.61 -13.01
CA THR A 90 -4.52 -10.21 -13.70
C THR A 90 -3.48 -11.33 -13.67
N LEU A 91 -3.33 -12.00 -12.52
CA LEU A 91 -2.45 -13.16 -12.37
C LEU A 91 -2.92 -14.37 -13.19
N LYS A 92 -4.23 -14.66 -13.20
CA LYS A 92 -4.83 -15.73 -14.01
C LYS A 92 -4.62 -15.48 -15.51
N ARG A 93 -4.80 -14.24 -15.97
CA ARG A 93 -4.56 -13.84 -17.36
C ARG A 93 -3.09 -14.03 -17.76
N ARG A 94 -2.15 -13.60 -16.92
CA ARG A 94 -0.70 -13.76 -17.21
C ARG A 94 -0.25 -15.22 -17.20
N ALA A 95 -0.81 -16.05 -16.31
CA ALA A 95 -0.58 -17.49 -16.29
C ALA A 95 -1.08 -18.16 -17.58
N LYS A 96 -2.25 -17.74 -18.10
CA LYS A 96 -2.81 -18.23 -19.37
C LYS A 96 -1.94 -17.90 -20.60
N TYR A 97 -1.26 -16.75 -20.60
CA TYR A 97 -0.47 -16.28 -21.75
C TYR A 97 1.04 -16.54 -21.63
N HIS A 98 1.48 -17.43 -20.73
CA HIS A 98 2.90 -17.78 -20.50
C HIS A 98 3.84 -16.55 -20.41
N THR A 99 3.32 -15.43 -19.91
CA THR A 99 4.10 -14.20 -19.84
C THR A 99 5.18 -14.39 -18.78
N PRO A 100 6.48 -14.16 -19.09
CA PRO A 100 7.54 -14.31 -18.11
C PRO A 100 7.20 -13.48 -16.87
N ARG A 101 7.27 -14.12 -15.69
CA ARG A 101 7.05 -13.42 -14.43
C ARG A 101 8.20 -12.43 -14.24
N LYS A 102 7.98 -11.16 -14.60
CA LYS A 102 8.80 -10.10 -14.02
C LYS A 102 8.59 -10.17 -12.52
N THR A 103 9.68 -10.31 -11.78
CA THR A 103 9.73 -10.23 -10.31
C THR A 103 9.33 -8.82 -9.93
N HIS A 104 8.02 -8.58 -9.83
CA HIS A 104 7.51 -7.32 -9.34
C HIS A 104 7.68 -7.28 -7.82
N THR A 105 8.18 -6.16 -7.32
CA THR A 105 8.16 -5.85 -5.89
C THR A 105 6.78 -5.32 -5.54
N TYR A 106 6.10 -6.04 -4.67
CA TYR A 106 4.85 -5.60 -4.04
C TYR A 106 5.16 -4.90 -2.73
N TYR A 107 4.26 -4.02 -2.33
CA TYR A 107 4.33 -3.30 -1.07
C TYR A 107 3.10 -3.69 -0.25
N ARG A 108 3.32 -4.16 0.97
CA ARG A 108 2.25 -4.47 1.93
C ARG A 108 2.44 -3.64 3.19
N LEU A 109 1.37 -3.48 3.97
CA LEU A 109 1.49 -2.86 5.29
C LEU A 109 2.36 -3.74 6.19
N SER A 110 3.23 -3.09 6.97
CA SER A 110 3.85 -3.73 8.13
C SER A 110 2.83 -3.83 9.26
N ARG A 111 3.17 -4.55 10.33
CA ARG A 111 2.34 -4.57 11.55
C ARG A 111 2.08 -3.15 12.09
N THR A 112 3.09 -2.30 12.09
CA THR A 112 2.96 -0.89 12.51
C THR A 112 2.04 -0.13 11.55
N GLY A 113 2.23 -0.33 10.23
CA GLY A 113 1.36 0.27 9.21
C GLY A 113 -0.11 -0.11 9.35
N GLU A 114 -0.42 -1.37 9.67
CA GLU A 114 -1.78 -1.81 9.95
C GLU A 114 -2.40 -1.08 11.14
N LEU A 115 -1.64 -0.91 12.23
CA LEU A 115 -2.10 -0.22 13.43
C LEU A 115 -2.33 1.27 13.19
N VAL A 116 -1.39 1.92 12.50
CA VAL A 116 -1.49 3.35 12.14
C VAL A 116 -2.65 3.58 11.17
N ALA A 117 -2.75 2.79 10.10
CA ALA A 117 -3.85 2.89 9.15
C ALA A 117 -5.21 2.68 9.84
N ARG A 118 -5.31 1.69 10.72
CA ARG A 118 -6.51 1.45 11.53
C ARG A 118 -6.85 2.67 12.39
N ALA A 119 -5.90 3.19 13.15
CA ALA A 119 -6.13 4.32 14.05
C ALA A 119 -6.57 5.59 13.29
N LEU A 120 -5.92 5.90 12.16
CA LEU A 120 -6.27 7.06 11.33
C LEU A 120 -7.64 6.91 10.67
N ILE A 121 -7.93 5.76 10.06
CA ILE A 121 -9.16 5.54 9.30
C ILE A 121 -10.38 5.45 10.23
N HIS A 122 -10.25 4.84 11.41
CA HIS A 122 -11.34 4.83 12.40
C HIS A 122 -11.59 6.19 13.03
N ALA A 123 -10.61 7.10 13.05
CA ALA A 123 -10.81 8.45 13.55
C ALA A 123 -11.47 9.40 12.53
N GLU A 124 -11.58 8.99 11.26
CA GLU A 124 -12.23 9.75 10.18
C GLU A 124 -13.73 9.41 10.00
N GLY A 125 -14.23 8.35 10.66
CA GLY A 125 -15.61 7.86 10.54
C GLY A 125 -16.36 7.91 11.85
#